data_AF-A0A9X2T4U6-F1
#
_entry.id   AF-A0A9X2T4U6-F1
#
_cell.length_a   1.000
_cell.length_b   1.000
_cell.length_c   1.000
_cell.angle_alpha   90.00
_cell.angle_beta   90.00
_cell.angle_gamma   90.00
#
_symmetry.space_group_name_H-M   'P 1'
#
loop_
_entity.id
_entity.type
_entity.pdbx_description
1 polymer ?
#
loop_
_entity_poly.entity_id
_entity_poly.type
_entity_poly.pdbx_seq_one_letter_code
_entity_poly.pdbx_strand_id
1 'polypeptide(L)'
;METRNLKNIERRIKEIAKDYESRGFEVTINPRQSKLPNFLKGFEPDIIAIGESESVVIEVKSKSHINELKRYEELANNIAERKNWRFELVFTNPQEQQITTSSERTLDLNDIKKRISDINALKSAKQFSAAFLLGWATLEAAIRLKLKNENIDSTNKATLSIIKTTFSLGLINQQDYKKLDRLNNVRNYLIHGFDQSIDSNLLDELLSVIKYLIGESQESNMYAWLDGINLEGYEEIYSLYRTVADKEDFGIFNIEEIGNKILISVPHLDDVLELNSEEERKQFADLIETEYMDDMDAESWYGFKRAMEKDD
;
A
#
# COMPACT_ATOMS: atom_id res chain seq x y z
N MET A 1 -6.46 -30.85 4.44
CA MET A 1 -6.90 -29.44 4.49
C MET A 1 -7.96 -29.22 5.56
N GLU A 2 -9.00 -30.05 5.64
CA GLU A 2 -10.07 -29.96 6.65
C GLU A 2 -9.58 -29.88 8.11
N THR A 3 -8.62 -30.73 8.51
CA THR A 3 -8.10 -30.77 9.89
C THR A 3 -7.39 -29.48 10.32
N ARG A 4 -6.83 -28.71 9.38
CA ARG A 4 -6.16 -27.43 9.67
C ARG A 4 -7.15 -26.28 9.77
N ASN A 5 -8.20 -26.28 8.94
CA ASN A 5 -9.30 -25.32 9.04
C ASN A 5 -10.04 -25.47 10.38
N LEU A 6 -10.30 -26.71 10.82
CA LEU A 6 -10.93 -26.97 12.11
C LEU A 6 -10.09 -26.43 13.29
N LYS A 7 -8.77 -26.67 13.29
CA LYS A 7 -7.86 -26.11 14.32
C LYS A 7 -7.81 -24.59 14.33
N ASN A 8 -7.86 -23.95 13.16
CA ASN A 8 -7.87 -22.49 13.05
C ASN A 8 -9.18 -21.88 13.55
N ILE A 9 -10.31 -22.53 13.28
CA ILE A 9 -11.62 -22.16 13.79
C ILE A 9 -11.65 -22.28 15.32
N GLU A 10 -11.21 -23.42 15.87
CA GLU A 10 -11.15 -23.62 17.33
C GLU A 10 -10.26 -22.59 18.04
N ARG A 11 -9.10 -22.25 17.47
CA ARG A 11 -8.23 -21.19 18.02
C ARG A 11 -8.96 -19.86 18.04
N ARG A 12 -9.61 -19.50 16.94
CA ARG A 12 -10.30 -18.22 16.81
C ARG A 12 -11.51 -18.12 17.74
N ILE A 13 -12.24 -19.21 17.92
CA ILE A 13 -13.35 -19.30 18.89
C ILE A 13 -12.84 -18.96 20.30
N LYS A 14 -11.69 -19.50 20.71
CA LYS A 14 -11.09 -19.21 22.02
C LYS A 14 -10.63 -17.76 22.17
N GLU A 15 -10.06 -17.17 21.11
CA GLU A 15 -9.65 -15.76 21.10
C GLU A 15 -10.85 -14.82 21.28
N ILE A 16 -11.93 -15.06 20.53
CA ILE A 16 -13.16 -14.26 20.61
C ILE A 16 -13.79 -14.42 21.99
N ALA A 17 -13.87 -15.64 22.52
CA ALA A 17 -14.42 -15.86 23.84
C ALA A 17 -13.67 -15.05 24.91
N LYS A 18 -12.34 -15.07 24.87
CA LYS A 18 -11.49 -14.30 25.79
C LYS A 18 -11.67 -12.79 25.64
N ASP A 19 -11.82 -12.29 24.41
CA ASP A 19 -12.10 -10.86 24.16
C ASP A 19 -13.42 -10.45 24.81
N TYR A 20 -14.49 -11.22 24.58
CA TYR A 20 -15.80 -10.95 25.16
C TYR A 20 -15.81 -11.06 26.69
N GLU A 21 -15.16 -12.07 27.27
CA GLU A 21 -14.98 -12.19 28.72
C GLU A 21 -14.26 -10.96 29.30
N SER A 22 -13.20 -10.47 28.62
CA SER A 22 -12.45 -9.29 29.07
C SER A 22 -13.28 -8.00 29.07
N ARG A 23 -14.35 -7.97 28.27
CA ARG A 23 -15.31 -6.87 28.19
C ARG A 23 -16.51 -7.04 29.13
N GLY A 24 -16.47 -8.04 30.01
CA GLY A 24 -17.49 -8.27 31.04
C GLY A 24 -18.68 -9.13 30.62
N PHE A 25 -18.59 -9.86 29.52
CA PHE A 25 -19.64 -10.79 29.11
C PHE A 25 -19.46 -12.17 29.79
N GLU A 26 -20.56 -12.83 30.14
CA GLU A 26 -20.58 -14.25 30.45
C GLU A 26 -20.59 -15.04 29.14
N VAL A 27 -19.50 -15.76 28.86
CA VAL A 27 -19.30 -16.44 27.58
C VAL A 27 -19.44 -17.96 27.71
N THR A 28 -20.20 -18.56 26.80
CA THR A 28 -20.31 -20.01 26.64
C THR A 28 -19.88 -20.41 25.23
N ILE A 29 -18.83 -21.23 25.13
CA ILE A 29 -18.38 -21.86 23.89
C ILE A 29 -19.15 -23.17 23.68
N ASN A 30 -19.62 -23.43 22.46
CA ASN A 30 -20.40 -24.61 22.07
C ASN A 30 -21.56 -24.89 23.05
N PRO A 31 -22.46 -23.93 23.30
CA PRO A 31 -23.57 -24.09 24.24
C PRO A 31 -24.45 -25.28 23.88
N ARG A 32 -24.76 -26.10 24.89
CA ARG A 32 -25.73 -27.19 24.73
C ARG A 32 -27.12 -26.61 24.45
N GLN A 33 -27.88 -27.24 23.57
CA GLN A 33 -29.27 -26.87 23.23
C GLN A 33 -30.17 -26.64 24.46
N SER A 34 -29.94 -27.35 25.55
CA SER A 34 -30.71 -27.20 26.80
C SER A 34 -30.47 -25.88 27.54
N LYS A 35 -29.37 -25.19 27.25
CA LYS A 35 -29.02 -23.88 27.83
C LYS A 35 -29.31 -22.71 26.90
N LEU A 36 -29.82 -22.98 25.69
CA LEU A 36 -30.16 -21.95 24.72
C LEU A 36 -31.56 -21.36 24.97
N PRO A 37 -31.73 -20.05 24.79
CA PRO A 37 -33.05 -19.45 24.69
C PRO A 37 -33.92 -20.13 23.64
N ASN A 38 -35.24 -20.15 23.87
CA ASN A 38 -36.19 -20.86 22.99
C ASN A 38 -36.12 -20.42 21.50
N PHE A 39 -35.77 -19.17 21.23
CA PHE A 39 -35.66 -18.65 19.86
C PHE A 39 -34.38 -19.09 19.13
N LEU A 40 -33.41 -19.69 19.84
CA LEU A 40 -32.21 -20.30 19.27
C LEU A 40 -32.29 -21.83 19.20
N LYS A 41 -33.44 -22.43 19.57
CA LYS A 41 -33.63 -23.89 19.47
C LYS A 41 -33.56 -24.32 18.01
N GLY A 42 -32.67 -25.27 17.73
CA GLY A 42 -32.39 -25.75 16.36
C GLY A 42 -31.20 -25.05 15.68
N PHE A 43 -30.57 -24.08 16.37
CA PHE A 43 -29.29 -23.51 15.99
C PHE A 43 -28.20 -23.94 16.98
N GLU A 44 -27.01 -24.27 16.48
CA GLU A 44 -25.85 -24.67 17.28
C GLU A 44 -24.77 -23.59 17.13
N PRO A 45 -24.85 -22.48 17.88
CA PRO A 45 -23.85 -21.42 17.77
C PRO A 45 -22.48 -21.90 18.27
N ASP A 46 -21.42 -21.39 17.66
CA ASP A 46 -20.05 -21.59 18.16
C ASP A 46 -19.85 -20.90 19.52
N ILE A 47 -20.41 -19.70 19.71
CA ILE A 47 -20.30 -18.93 20.97
C ILE A 47 -21.60 -18.16 21.27
N ILE A 48 -21.95 -18.08 22.55
CA ILE A 48 -22.90 -17.08 23.08
C ILE A 48 -22.22 -16.26 24.18
N ALA A 49 -22.35 -14.94 24.09
CA ALA A 49 -21.88 -14.00 25.09
C ALA A 49 -23.06 -13.20 25.65
N ILE A 50 -23.26 -13.23 26.97
CA ILE A 50 -24.37 -12.55 27.65
C ILE A 50 -23.78 -11.42 28.52
N GLY A 51 -24.10 -10.17 28.18
CA GLY A 51 -23.75 -9.00 28.96
C GLY A 51 -24.95 -8.42 29.70
N GLU A 52 -24.73 -7.41 30.52
CA GLU A 52 -25.79 -6.75 31.30
C GLU A 52 -26.82 -6.00 30.43
N SER A 53 -26.36 -5.42 29.32
CA SER A 53 -27.19 -4.61 28.40
C SER A 53 -27.51 -5.31 27.08
N GLU A 54 -26.66 -6.25 26.64
CA GLU A 54 -26.77 -6.89 25.34
C GLU A 54 -26.26 -8.34 25.36
N SER A 55 -26.78 -9.15 24.46
CA SER A 55 -26.36 -10.53 24.24
C SER A 55 -25.97 -10.74 22.77
N VAL A 56 -24.92 -11.52 22.55
CA VAL A 56 -24.33 -11.73 21.24
C VAL A 56 -24.25 -13.21 20.93
N VAL A 57 -24.78 -13.59 19.77
CA VAL A 57 -24.61 -14.93 19.19
C VAL A 57 -23.54 -14.84 18.12
N ILE A 58 -22.48 -15.66 18.23
CA ILE A 58 -21.32 -15.56 17.35
C ILE A 58 -21.09 -16.89 16.64
N GLU A 59 -20.90 -16.80 15.32
CA GLU A 59 -20.57 -17.93 14.46
C GLU A 59 -19.22 -17.70 13.79
N VAL A 60 -18.35 -18.73 13.78
CA VAL A 60 -16.98 -18.63 13.27
C VAL A 60 -16.79 -19.55 12.06
N LYS A 61 -16.71 -18.98 10.85
CA LYS A 61 -16.63 -19.75 9.59
C LYS A 61 -15.35 -19.53 8.80
N SER A 62 -14.91 -20.56 8.08
CA SER A 62 -13.87 -20.43 7.06
C SER A 62 -14.46 -19.90 5.75
N LYS A 63 -13.72 -19.04 5.03
CA LYS A 63 -14.12 -18.49 3.71
C LYS A 63 -14.46 -19.55 2.66
N SER A 64 -14.01 -20.79 2.83
CA SER A 64 -14.39 -21.92 1.96
C SER A 64 -15.88 -22.30 2.02
N HIS A 65 -16.66 -21.73 2.95
CA HIS A 65 -18.10 -22.00 3.14
C HIS A 65 -19.00 -20.79 2.80
N ILE A 66 -18.52 -19.86 1.98
CA ILE A 66 -19.29 -18.68 1.53
C ILE A 66 -20.64 -19.05 0.89
N ASN A 67 -20.77 -20.23 0.29
CA ASN A 67 -22.05 -20.67 -0.31
C ASN A 67 -23.16 -21.00 0.72
N GLU A 68 -22.87 -21.01 2.02
CA GLU A 68 -23.87 -21.21 3.09
C GLU A 68 -24.48 -19.89 3.61
N LEU A 69 -24.09 -18.73 3.06
CA LEU A 69 -24.52 -17.39 3.51
C LEU A 69 -26.04 -17.22 3.65
N LYS A 70 -26.83 -17.82 2.75
CA LYS A 70 -28.31 -17.75 2.80
C LYS A 70 -28.92 -18.26 4.11
N ARG A 71 -28.32 -19.29 4.73
CA ARG A 71 -28.80 -19.86 6.00
C ARG A 71 -28.55 -18.90 7.18
N TYR A 72 -27.52 -18.06 7.09
CA TYR A 72 -27.17 -17.10 8.15
C TYR A 72 -27.92 -15.78 8.02
N GLU A 73 -28.41 -15.42 6.82
CA GLU A 73 -29.29 -14.27 6.63
C GLU A 73 -30.63 -14.43 7.36
N GLU A 74 -31.27 -15.60 7.24
CA GLU A 74 -32.52 -15.89 7.96
C GLU A 74 -32.33 -15.85 9.48
N LEU A 75 -31.19 -16.35 9.96
CA LEU A 75 -30.84 -16.33 11.38
C LEU A 75 -30.56 -14.91 11.87
N ALA A 76 -29.78 -14.13 11.12
CA ALA A 76 -29.46 -12.74 11.45
C ALA A 76 -30.73 -11.90 11.56
N ASN A 77 -31.70 -12.08 10.66
CA ASN A 77 -32.99 -11.41 10.70
C ASN A 77 -33.79 -11.78 11.96
N ASN A 78 -33.88 -13.07 12.28
CA ASN A 78 -34.59 -13.56 13.48
C ASN A 78 -33.98 -13.04 14.79
N ILE A 79 -32.66 -12.86 14.84
CA ILE A 79 -31.94 -12.34 16.01
C ILE A 79 -32.06 -10.81 16.08
N ALA A 80 -31.98 -10.10 14.95
CA ALA A 80 -32.09 -8.64 14.88
C ALA A 80 -33.46 -8.11 15.35
N GLU A 81 -34.52 -8.91 15.20
CA GLU A 81 -35.86 -8.58 15.72
C GLU A 81 -35.97 -8.65 17.25
N ARG A 82 -34.94 -9.14 17.95
CA ARG A 82 -34.96 -9.28 19.42
C ARG A 82 -34.21 -8.12 20.06
N LYS A 83 -34.92 -7.40 20.93
CA LYS A 83 -34.33 -6.32 21.73
C LYS A 83 -33.14 -6.84 22.54
N ASN A 84 -32.02 -6.13 22.47
CA ASN A 84 -30.76 -6.44 23.17
C ASN A 84 -30.05 -7.71 22.69
N TRP A 85 -30.36 -8.20 21.48
CA TRP A 85 -29.63 -9.30 20.85
C TRP A 85 -29.03 -8.87 19.52
N ARG A 86 -27.82 -9.34 19.23
CA ARG A 86 -27.23 -9.23 17.89
C ARG A 86 -26.53 -10.52 17.48
N PHE A 87 -26.37 -10.69 16.17
CA PHE A 87 -25.65 -11.79 15.56
C PHE A 87 -24.34 -11.30 14.95
N GLU A 88 -23.23 -11.99 15.22
CA GLU A 88 -21.92 -11.69 14.65
C GLU A 88 -21.37 -12.92 13.90
N LEU A 89 -21.12 -12.74 12.60
CA LEU A 89 -20.45 -13.75 11.77
C LEU A 89 -18.97 -13.38 11.61
N VAL A 90 -18.08 -14.22 12.14
CA VAL A 90 -16.63 -13.99 12.12
C VAL A 90 -15.97 -14.98 11.15
N PHE A 91 -15.27 -14.45 10.16
CA PHE A 91 -14.54 -15.29 9.22
C PHE A 91 -13.12 -15.60 9.73
N THR A 92 -12.79 -16.87 9.89
CA THR A 92 -11.40 -17.30 10.00
C THR A 92 -10.80 -17.30 8.61
N ASN A 93 -9.84 -16.43 8.35
CA ASN A 93 -8.90 -16.69 7.28
C ASN A 93 -8.10 -17.93 7.74
N PRO A 94 -8.01 -19.02 6.95
CA PRO A 94 -6.84 -19.84 7.11
C PRO A 94 -5.68 -18.88 6.88
N GLN A 95 -4.89 -18.60 7.92
CA GLN A 95 -3.49 -18.36 7.64
C GLN A 95 -3.09 -19.63 6.89
N GLU A 96 -2.94 -19.52 5.57
CA GLU A 96 -2.02 -20.37 4.87
C GLU A 96 -0.69 -20.14 5.59
N GLN A 97 -0.44 -20.93 6.64
CA GLN A 97 0.90 -21.45 6.82
C GLN A 97 1.10 -22.31 5.58
N GLN A 98 1.48 -21.65 4.49
CA GLN A 98 2.16 -22.31 3.42
C GLN A 98 3.24 -23.13 4.12
N ILE A 99 3.26 -24.42 3.83
CA ILE A 99 4.41 -25.23 4.16
C ILE A 99 5.51 -24.69 3.23
N THR A 100 6.10 -23.56 3.59
CA THR A 100 7.33 -23.07 2.98
C THR A 100 8.44 -23.80 3.71
N THR A 101 8.59 -25.08 3.35
CA THR A 101 9.89 -25.73 3.45
C THR A 101 10.80 -25.11 2.39
N SER A 102 11.15 -23.86 2.60
CA SER A 102 12.21 -23.15 1.92
C SER A 102 12.37 -21.83 2.64
N SER A 103 13.60 -21.50 2.98
CA SER A 103 14.06 -20.11 3.00
C SER A 103 13.65 -19.46 1.68
N GLU A 104 12.42 -18.97 1.57
CA GLU A 104 11.95 -18.27 0.39
C GLU A 104 12.66 -16.91 0.36
N ARG A 105 13.75 -16.88 -0.39
CA ARG A 105 14.48 -15.64 -0.64
C ARG A 105 13.53 -14.66 -1.30
N THR A 106 13.16 -13.62 -0.56
CA THR A 106 12.58 -12.40 -1.16
C THR A 106 13.54 -11.90 -2.23
N LEU A 107 13.03 -11.58 -3.42
CA LEU A 107 13.85 -11.01 -4.48
C LEU A 107 14.57 -9.76 -3.95
N ASP A 108 15.85 -9.66 -4.27
CA ASP A 108 16.62 -8.47 -3.96
C ASP A 108 16.52 -7.43 -5.09
N LEU A 109 17.19 -6.30 -4.90
CA LEU A 109 17.21 -5.21 -5.86
C LEU A 109 17.73 -5.65 -7.24
N ASN A 110 18.74 -6.52 -7.31
CA ASN A 110 19.31 -6.98 -8.58
C ASN A 110 18.34 -7.90 -9.33
N ASP A 111 17.66 -8.77 -8.59
CA ASP A 111 16.61 -9.63 -9.15
C ASP A 111 15.47 -8.80 -9.75
N ILE A 112 15.05 -7.73 -9.07
CA ILE A 112 14.01 -6.81 -9.57
C ILE A 112 14.49 -6.06 -10.83
N LYS A 113 15.71 -5.52 -10.82
CA LYS A 113 16.31 -4.86 -12.01
C LYS A 113 16.37 -5.79 -13.22
N LYS A 114 16.73 -7.06 -13.01
CA LYS A 114 16.72 -8.06 -14.07
C LYS A 114 15.30 -8.26 -14.64
N ARG A 115 14.30 -8.38 -13.78
CA ARG A 115 12.90 -8.50 -14.23
C ARG A 115 12.41 -7.27 -14.98
N ILE A 116 12.82 -6.06 -14.58
CA ILE A 116 12.52 -4.84 -15.36
C ILE A 116 13.09 -4.95 -16.78
N SER A 117 14.32 -5.45 -16.93
CA SER A 117 14.91 -5.70 -18.25
C SER A 117 14.10 -6.73 -19.05
N ASP A 118 13.70 -7.84 -18.43
CA ASP A 118 12.87 -8.87 -19.06
C ASP A 118 11.49 -8.32 -19.50
N ILE A 119 10.84 -7.49 -18.66
CA ILE A 119 9.57 -6.82 -18.97
C ILE A 119 9.72 -5.91 -20.17
N ASN A 120 10.81 -5.13 -20.23
CA ASN A 120 11.09 -4.26 -21.38
C ASN A 120 11.31 -5.06 -22.66
N ALA A 121 12.01 -6.19 -22.60
CA ALA A 121 12.18 -7.08 -23.75
C ALA A 121 10.83 -7.64 -24.26
N LEU A 122 9.97 -8.09 -23.34
CA LEU A 122 8.61 -8.54 -23.68
C LEU A 122 7.76 -7.43 -24.30
N LYS A 123 7.87 -6.21 -23.75
CA LYS A 123 7.20 -5.01 -24.26
C LYS A 123 7.67 -4.69 -25.69
N SER A 124 8.97 -4.70 -25.97
CA SER A 124 9.53 -4.50 -27.32
C SER A 124 9.07 -5.58 -28.31
N ALA A 125 8.89 -6.81 -27.83
CA ALA A 125 8.33 -7.91 -28.62
C ALA A 125 6.79 -7.85 -28.78
N LYS A 126 6.13 -6.79 -28.28
CA LYS A 126 4.67 -6.60 -28.25
C LYS A 126 3.91 -7.70 -27.50
N GLN A 127 4.58 -8.40 -26.57
CA GLN A 127 3.98 -9.42 -25.71
C GLN A 127 3.42 -8.78 -24.44
N PHE A 128 2.43 -7.89 -24.61
CA PHE A 128 1.97 -7.00 -23.54
C PHE A 128 1.37 -7.72 -22.33
N SER A 129 0.56 -8.75 -22.53
CA SER A 129 -0.04 -9.51 -21.41
C SER A 129 1.00 -10.25 -20.58
N ALA A 130 2.01 -10.84 -21.23
CA ALA A 130 3.11 -11.51 -20.54
C ALA A 130 3.98 -10.49 -19.77
N ALA A 131 4.31 -9.37 -20.42
CA ALA A 131 5.03 -8.26 -19.79
C ALA A 131 4.29 -7.73 -18.56
N PHE A 132 2.95 -7.62 -18.64
CA PHE A 132 2.13 -7.08 -17.56
C PHE A 132 2.06 -8.03 -16.36
N LEU A 133 1.88 -9.33 -16.58
CA LEU A 133 1.87 -10.32 -15.49
C LEU A 133 3.23 -10.39 -14.77
N LEU A 134 4.32 -10.36 -15.54
CA LEU A 134 5.67 -10.30 -14.97
C LEU A 134 5.88 -8.96 -14.22
N GLY A 135 5.39 -7.86 -14.78
CA GLY A 135 5.38 -6.55 -14.14
C GLY A 135 4.65 -6.57 -12.81
N TRP A 136 3.45 -7.16 -12.75
CA TRP A 136 2.67 -7.25 -11.52
C TRP A 136 3.38 -8.05 -10.43
N ALA A 137 3.97 -9.19 -10.80
CA ALA A 137 4.77 -9.99 -9.87
C ALA A 137 6.03 -9.23 -9.39
N THR A 138 6.59 -8.37 -10.24
CA THR A 138 7.76 -7.54 -9.93
C THR A 138 7.41 -6.36 -9.02
N LEU A 139 6.24 -5.74 -9.22
CA LEU A 139 5.67 -4.74 -8.33
C LEU A 139 5.48 -5.28 -6.92
N GLU A 140 4.89 -6.47 -6.79
CA GLU A 140 4.72 -7.10 -5.48
C GLU A 140 6.08 -7.34 -4.79
N ALA A 141 7.08 -7.78 -5.54
CA ALA A 141 8.44 -7.94 -5.01
C ALA A 141 9.06 -6.61 -4.57
N ALA A 142 8.89 -5.53 -5.36
CA ALA A 142 9.38 -4.20 -5.02
C ALA A 142 8.72 -3.64 -3.75
N ILE A 143 7.40 -3.79 -3.60
CA ILE A 143 6.67 -3.41 -2.38
C ILE A 143 7.21 -4.19 -1.17
N ARG A 144 7.40 -5.50 -1.31
CA ARG A 144 7.92 -6.35 -0.23
C ARG A 144 9.34 -5.95 0.17
N LEU A 145 10.19 -5.61 -0.80
CA LEU A 145 11.54 -5.10 -0.54
C LEU A 145 11.50 -3.76 0.21
N LYS A 146 10.67 -2.81 -0.24
CA LYS A 146 10.50 -1.50 0.41
C LYS A 146 10.02 -1.66 1.86
N LEU A 147 8.97 -2.44 2.10
CA LEU A 147 8.46 -2.72 3.45
C LEU A 147 9.50 -3.40 4.34
N LYS A 148 10.29 -4.32 3.78
CA LYS A 148 11.38 -4.98 4.51
C LYS A 148 12.46 -3.99 4.94
N ASN A 149 12.84 -3.04 4.08
CA ASN A 149 13.81 -1.99 4.41
C ASN A 149 13.30 -1.09 5.54
N GLU A 150 11.98 -0.88 5.62
CA GLU A 150 11.31 -0.18 6.72
C GLU A 150 11.04 -1.07 7.95
N ASN A 151 11.62 -2.27 8.02
CA ASN A 151 11.42 -3.27 9.09
C ASN A 151 9.95 -3.69 9.31
N ILE A 152 9.12 -3.63 8.27
CA ILE A 152 7.70 -4.01 8.31
C ILE A 152 7.52 -5.42 7.71
N ASP A 153 6.99 -6.34 8.52
CA ASP A 153 6.69 -7.69 8.04
C ASP A 153 5.49 -7.68 7.07
N SER A 154 5.73 -8.26 5.89
CA SER A 154 4.75 -8.45 4.82
C SER A 154 4.59 -9.91 4.39
N THR A 155 5.32 -10.84 5.02
CA THR A 155 5.59 -12.22 4.54
C THR A 155 4.33 -13.07 4.32
N ASN A 156 3.16 -12.65 4.82
CA ASN A 156 1.88 -13.37 4.62
C ASN A 156 0.69 -12.45 4.27
N LYS A 157 0.96 -11.22 3.81
CA LYS A 157 -0.08 -10.26 3.43
C LYS A 157 -0.44 -10.44 1.95
N ALA A 158 -1.74 -10.38 1.65
CA ALA A 158 -2.25 -10.37 0.28
C ALA A 158 -1.77 -9.11 -0.47
N THR A 159 -1.64 -9.19 -1.79
CA THR A 159 -1.13 -8.10 -2.66
C THR A 159 -1.87 -6.77 -2.44
N LEU A 160 -3.20 -6.79 -2.36
CA LEU A 160 -3.99 -5.58 -2.06
C LEU A 160 -3.74 -5.00 -0.66
N SER A 161 -3.45 -5.88 0.31
CA SER A 161 -3.16 -5.45 1.68
C SER A 161 -1.81 -4.78 1.77
N ILE A 162 -0.78 -5.27 1.05
CA ILE A 162 0.54 -4.62 1.04
C ILE A 162 0.46 -3.27 0.33
N ILE A 163 -0.26 -3.13 -0.80
CA ILE A 163 -0.45 -1.84 -1.50
C ILE A 163 -1.07 -0.80 -0.57
N LYS A 164 -2.15 -1.15 0.13
CA LYS A 164 -2.80 -0.26 1.11
C LYS A 164 -1.88 0.11 2.26
N THR A 165 -1.12 -0.85 2.76
CA THR A 165 -0.14 -0.60 3.84
C THR A 165 0.91 0.41 3.38
N THR A 166 1.48 0.22 2.18
CA THR A 166 2.48 1.12 1.59
C THR A 166 1.94 2.55 1.45
N PHE A 167 0.69 2.72 1.00
CA PHE A 167 0.05 4.04 0.93
C PHE A 167 -0.18 4.67 2.31
N SER A 168 -0.73 3.91 3.27
CA SER A 168 -0.98 4.42 4.62
C SER A 168 0.28 4.84 5.37
N LEU A 169 1.44 4.32 4.97
CA LEU A 169 2.75 4.69 5.52
C LEU A 169 3.43 5.84 4.77
N GLY A 170 2.79 6.39 3.72
CA GLY A 170 3.39 7.44 2.89
C GLY A 170 4.51 6.96 1.95
N LEU A 171 4.71 5.63 1.83
CA LEU A 171 5.76 5.06 0.98
C LEU A 171 5.40 5.07 -0.51
N ILE A 172 4.14 5.37 -0.84
CA ILE A 172 3.66 5.73 -2.18
C ILE A 172 2.65 6.87 -2.02
N ASN A 173 2.61 7.79 -2.97
CA ASN A 173 1.69 8.92 -2.95
C ASN A 173 0.25 8.52 -3.39
N GLN A 174 -0.70 9.46 -3.26
CA GLN A 174 -2.10 9.21 -3.63
C GLN A 174 -2.28 8.93 -5.12
N GLN A 175 -1.48 9.55 -5.98
CA GLN A 175 -1.56 9.36 -7.42
C GLN A 175 -1.18 7.93 -7.80
N ASP A 176 -0.07 7.42 -7.25
CA ASP A 176 0.40 6.06 -7.45
C ASP A 176 -0.55 5.03 -6.84
N TYR A 177 -1.14 5.31 -5.69
CA TYR A 177 -2.19 4.44 -5.14
C TYR A 177 -3.38 4.30 -6.10
N LYS A 178 -3.87 5.41 -6.68
CA LYS A 178 -4.96 5.39 -7.68
C LYS A 178 -4.55 4.63 -8.95
N LYS A 179 -3.31 4.81 -9.43
CA LYS A 179 -2.75 4.03 -10.56
C LYS A 179 -2.77 2.54 -10.25
N LEU A 180 -2.26 2.14 -9.08
CA LEU A 180 -2.19 0.74 -8.65
C LEU A 180 -3.57 0.08 -8.49
N ASP A 181 -4.57 0.80 -7.99
CA ASP A 181 -5.95 0.30 -7.91
C ASP A 181 -6.53 0.00 -9.31
N ARG A 182 -6.29 0.90 -10.27
CA ARG A 182 -6.66 0.69 -11.68
C ARG A 182 -5.94 -0.52 -12.29
N LEU A 183 -4.62 -0.61 -12.09
CA LEU A 183 -3.81 -1.72 -12.61
C LEU A 183 -4.20 -3.08 -11.98
N ASN A 184 -4.60 -3.09 -10.71
CA ASN A 184 -5.12 -4.28 -10.05
C ASN A 184 -6.38 -4.84 -10.74
N ASN A 185 -7.27 -3.95 -11.20
CA ASN A 185 -8.45 -4.37 -11.95
C ASN A 185 -8.06 -5.02 -13.28
N VAL A 186 -7.13 -4.41 -14.03
CA VAL A 186 -6.58 -4.99 -15.27
C VAL A 186 -5.99 -6.38 -15.02
N ARG A 187 -5.21 -6.55 -13.94
CA ARG A 187 -4.64 -7.83 -13.52
C ARG A 187 -5.72 -8.89 -13.25
N ASN A 188 -6.82 -8.51 -12.59
CA ASN A 188 -7.90 -9.44 -12.30
C ASN A 188 -8.60 -9.91 -13.58
N TYR A 189 -8.92 -8.99 -14.49
CA TYR A 189 -9.52 -9.35 -15.78
C TYR A 189 -8.64 -10.34 -16.55
N LEU A 190 -7.33 -10.05 -16.62
CA LEU A 190 -6.38 -10.90 -17.34
C LEU A 190 -6.26 -12.31 -16.73
N ILE A 191 -6.17 -12.43 -15.41
CA ILE A 191 -6.03 -13.73 -14.72
C ILE A 191 -7.31 -14.54 -14.78
N HIS A 192 -8.47 -13.88 -14.79
CA HIS A 192 -9.74 -14.56 -14.98
C HIS A 192 -10.05 -14.87 -16.45
N GLY A 193 -9.13 -14.57 -17.38
CA GLY A 193 -9.22 -14.93 -18.79
C GLY A 193 -10.18 -14.07 -19.60
N PHE A 194 -10.54 -12.88 -19.11
CA PHE A 194 -11.32 -11.92 -19.87
C PHE A 194 -10.46 -11.21 -20.91
N ASP A 195 -11.10 -10.81 -22.02
CA ASP A 195 -10.45 -10.05 -23.09
C ASP A 195 -10.19 -8.61 -22.61
N GLN A 196 -8.99 -8.40 -22.06
CA GLN A 196 -8.49 -7.12 -21.60
C GLN A 196 -7.30 -6.73 -22.46
N SER A 197 -7.46 -5.67 -23.25
CA SER A 197 -6.34 -5.10 -23.99
C SER A 197 -5.35 -4.45 -23.03
N ILE A 198 -4.08 -4.72 -23.26
CA ILE A 198 -2.95 -4.10 -22.56
C ILE A 198 -2.10 -3.43 -23.62
N ASP A 199 -1.81 -2.16 -23.40
CA ASP A 199 -0.98 -1.36 -24.28
C ASP A 199 0.36 -1.01 -23.61
N SER A 200 1.19 -0.28 -24.36
CA SER A 200 2.47 0.21 -23.88
C SER A 200 2.33 1.14 -22.67
N ASN A 201 1.30 1.98 -22.64
CA ASN A 201 1.13 3.01 -21.63
C ASN A 201 0.83 2.40 -20.26
N LEU A 202 -0.03 1.38 -20.21
CA LEU A 202 -0.30 0.63 -18.97
C LEU A 202 0.97 -0.04 -18.40
N LEU A 203 1.85 -0.54 -19.27
CA LEU A 203 3.14 -1.08 -18.84
C LEU A 203 4.08 0.00 -18.34
N ASP A 204 4.10 1.16 -18.98
CA ASP A 204 4.93 2.30 -18.56
C ASP A 204 4.51 2.83 -17.19
N GLU A 205 3.21 2.92 -16.92
CA GLU A 205 2.69 3.25 -15.60
C GLU A 205 3.06 2.22 -14.53
N LEU A 206 2.98 0.93 -14.87
CA LEU A 206 3.36 -0.12 -13.92
C LEU A 206 4.87 -0.07 -13.63
N LEU A 207 5.70 0.10 -14.66
CA LEU A 207 7.15 0.20 -14.53
C LEU A 207 7.59 1.45 -13.77
N SER A 208 6.90 2.59 -13.91
CA SER A 208 7.24 3.81 -13.18
C SER A 208 7.04 3.63 -11.68
N VAL A 209 5.95 2.99 -11.24
CA VAL A 209 5.72 2.69 -9.82
C VAL A 209 6.75 1.69 -9.29
N ILE A 210 7.11 0.66 -10.06
CA ILE A 210 8.15 -0.30 -9.68
C ILE A 210 9.47 0.42 -9.46
N LYS A 211 9.88 1.28 -10.41
CA LYS A 211 11.11 2.08 -10.33
C LYS A 211 11.10 3.00 -9.13
N TYR A 212 9.99 3.68 -8.85
CA TYR A 212 9.85 4.54 -7.67
C TYR A 212 10.05 3.75 -6.38
N LEU A 213 9.41 2.58 -6.24
CA LEU A 213 9.53 1.74 -5.05
C LEU A 213 10.95 1.23 -4.78
N ILE A 214 11.77 1.07 -5.82
CA ILE A 214 13.16 0.61 -5.68
C ILE A 214 14.18 1.76 -5.68
N GLY A 215 13.74 3.02 -5.70
CA GLY A 215 14.63 4.17 -5.74
C GLY A 215 15.34 4.36 -7.08
N GLU A 216 14.72 3.93 -8.19
CA GLU A 216 15.22 4.11 -9.56
C GLU A 216 14.28 4.93 -10.45
N SER A 217 13.29 5.62 -9.87
CA SER A 217 12.55 6.64 -10.61
C SER A 217 13.26 7.98 -10.50
N GLN A 218 13.11 8.80 -11.54
CA GLN A 218 13.62 10.15 -11.54
C GLN A 218 13.06 10.96 -10.36
N GLU A 219 11.76 10.84 -10.10
CA GLU A 219 11.11 11.46 -8.95
C GLU A 219 11.73 11.00 -7.62
N SER A 220 12.02 9.70 -7.44
CA SER A 220 12.68 9.22 -6.23
C SER A 220 14.11 9.75 -6.11
N ASN A 221 14.82 9.94 -7.21
CA ASN A 221 16.14 10.57 -7.20
C ASN A 221 16.06 12.04 -6.80
N MET A 222 15.05 12.78 -7.27
CA MET A 222 14.80 14.17 -6.87
C MET A 222 14.56 14.27 -5.36
N TYR A 223 13.66 13.45 -4.79
CA TYR A 223 13.41 13.45 -3.35
C TYR A 223 14.63 13.03 -2.52
N ALA A 224 15.35 12.00 -2.95
CA ALA A 224 16.55 11.54 -2.25
C ALA A 224 17.66 12.61 -2.26
N TRP A 225 17.82 13.32 -3.38
CA TRP A 225 18.78 14.41 -3.48
C TRP A 225 18.35 15.62 -2.63
N LEU A 226 17.06 15.99 -2.65
CA LEU A 226 16.51 17.04 -1.77
C LEU A 226 16.72 16.75 -0.28
N ASP A 227 16.51 15.50 0.15
CA ASP A 227 16.79 15.06 1.52
C ASP A 227 18.30 15.14 1.84
N GLY A 228 19.14 14.77 0.88
CA GLY A 228 20.60 14.78 1.01
C GLY A 228 21.23 16.16 1.11
N ILE A 229 20.70 17.17 0.43
CA ILE A 229 21.23 18.54 0.50
C ILE A 229 20.87 19.26 1.81
N ASN A 230 19.83 18.80 2.51
CA ASN A 230 19.34 19.35 3.78
C ASN A 230 19.17 20.88 3.75
N LEU A 231 18.19 21.36 2.97
CA LEU A 231 17.93 22.80 2.79
C LEU A 231 17.71 23.53 4.12
N GLU A 232 18.55 24.52 4.41
CA GLU A 232 18.48 25.34 5.62
C GLU A 232 17.80 26.69 5.34
N GLY A 233 16.55 26.80 5.80
CA GLY A 233 15.81 28.06 5.75
C GLY A 233 15.31 28.44 4.36
N TYR A 234 14.62 29.58 4.31
CA TYR A 234 13.86 29.97 3.12
C TYR A 234 14.72 30.54 1.98
N GLU A 235 15.90 31.09 2.30
CA GLU A 235 16.86 31.63 1.31
C GLU A 235 17.44 30.50 0.43
N GLU A 236 17.76 29.33 1.01
CA GLU A 236 18.28 28.19 0.26
C GLU A 236 17.20 27.54 -0.62
N ILE A 237 15.97 27.39 -0.10
CA ILE A 237 14.84 26.88 -0.89
C ILE A 237 14.60 27.77 -2.11
N TYR A 238 14.56 29.09 -1.91
CA TYR A 238 14.40 30.04 -3.01
C TYR A 238 15.56 29.98 -3.98
N SER A 239 16.79 29.87 -3.47
CA SER A 239 17.98 29.76 -4.31
C SER A 239 17.96 28.53 -5.21
N LEU A 240 17.63 27.36 -4.66
CA LEU A 240 17.48 26.12 -5.42
C LEU A 240 16.41 26.28 -6.50
N TYR A 241 15.23 26.82 -6.14
CA TYR A 241 14.16 27.03 -7.11
C TYR A 241 14.61 27.95 -8.26
N ARG A 242 15.25 29.09 -7.97
CA ARG A 242 15.74 30.02 -9.01
C ARG A 242 16.76 29.35 -9.90
N THR A 243 17.68 28.56 -9.34
CA THR A 243 18.65 27.78 -10.13
C THR A 243 17.96 26.83 -11.10
N VAL A 244 16.96 26.08 -10.64
CA VAL A 244 16.22 25.14 -11.48
C VAL A 244 15.39 25.89 -12.54
N ALA A 245 14.64 26.91 -12.12
CA ALA A 245 13.65 27.62 -12.92
C ALA A 245 14.28 28.51 -14.01
N ASP A 246 15.33 29.26 -13.66
CA ASP A 246 16.00 30.20 -14.56
C ASP A 246 17.15 29.56 -15.34
N LYS A 247 17.62 28.39 -14.89
CA LYS A 247 18.78 27.67 -15.44
C LYS A 247 20.07 28.47 -15.33
N GLU A 248 20.25 29.13 -14.20
CA GLU A 248 21.44 29.92 -13.87
C GLU A 248 21.90 29.60 -12.46
N ASP A 249 23.20 29.61 -12.22
CA ASP A 249 23.76 29.45 -10.88
C ASP A 249 23.18 30.50 -9.93
N PHE A 250 22.71 30.06 -8.76
CA PHE A 250 22.14 30.98 -7.77
C PHE A 250 22.38 30.48 -6.33
N GLY A 251 22.86 31.39 -5.48
CA GLY A 251 23.25 31.04 -4.12
C GLY A 251 24.39 30.02 -4.11
N ILE A 252 24.18 28.88 -3.45
CA ILE A 252 25.13 27.76 -3.37
C ILE A 252 24.90 26.70 -4.45
N PHE A 253 23.85 26.82 -5.27
CA PHE A 253 23.47 25.81 -6.25
C PHE A 253 24.07 26.14 -7.61
N ASN A 254 24.63 25.11 -8.26
CA ASN A 254 25.18 25.20 -9.60
C ASN A 254 24.37 24.34 -10.56
N ILE A 255 24.21 24.83 -11.80
CA ILE A 255 23.52 24.11 -12.87
C ILE A 255 24.36 24.05 -14.15
N GLU A 256 24.50 22.85 -14.71
CA GLU A 256 25.21 22.64 -15.97
C GLU A 256 24.34 21.89 -16.98
N GLU A 257 24.28 22.40 -18.22
CA GLU A 257 23.61 21.72 -19.33
C GLU A 257 24.64 20.96 -20.19
N ILE A 258 24.49 19.62 -20.27
CA ILE A 258 25.34 18.75 -21.08
C ILE A 258 24.46 17.98 -22.07
N GLY A 259 24.35 18.50 -23.29
CA GLY A 259 23.48 17.92 -24.32
C GLY A 259 22.00 18.10 -23.95
N ASN A 260 21.28 17.00 -23.70
CA ASN A 260 19.89 17.04 -23.21
C ASN A 260 19.80 16.88 -21.68
N LYS A 261 20.93 16.66 -21.01
CA LYS A 261 20.98 16.47 -19.56
C LYS A 261 21.21 17.80 -18.86
N ILE A 262 20.58 17.96 -17.71
CA ILE A 262 20.72 19.10 -16.82
C ILE A 262 21.24 18.54 -15.50
N LEU A 263 22.40 19.02 -15.06
CA LEU A 263 23.06 18.60 -13.84
C LEU A 263 22.93 19.69 -12.78
N ILE A 264 22.49 19.34 -11.58
CA ILE A 264 22.37 20.26 -10.45
C ILE A 264 23.24 19.75 -9.32
N SER A 265 24.05 20.64 -8.76
CA SER A 265 25.03 20.30 -7.71
C SER A 265 25.09 21.38 -6.64
N VAL A 266 25.64 21.00 -5.47
CA VAL A 266 25.87 21.91 -4.36
C VAL A 266 27.23 21.57 -3.70
N PRO A 267 28.02 22.56 -3.23
CA PRO A 267 29.38 22.32 -2.75
C PRO A 267 29.55 21.31 -1.61
N HIS A 268 28.52 21.12 -0.78
CA HIS A 268 28.59 20.26 0.41
C HIS A 268 28.05 18.83 0.21
N LEU A 269 27.56 18.51 -1.00
CA LEU A 269 27.10 17.18 -1.34
C LEU A 269 27.84 16.71 -2.60
N ASP A 270 28.57 15.59 -2.50
CA ASP A 270 29.29 15.00 -3.64
C ASP A 270 28.35 14.43 -4.73
N ASP A 271 27.06 14.28 -4.41
CA ASP A 271 26.05 13.76 -5.31
C ASP A 271 25.43 14.85 -6.20
N VAL A 272 25.24 14.52 -7.48
CA VAL A 272 24.74 15.44 -8.51
C VAL A 272 23.38 14.95 -8.98
N LEU A 273 22.38 15.82 -8.93
CA LEU A 273 21.08 15.52 -9.50
C LEU A 273 21.14 15.64 -11.02
N GLU A 274 21.00 14.51 -11.71
CA GLU A 274 20.92 14.46 -13.17
C GLU A 274 19.46 14.42 -13.61
N LEU A 275 19.01 15.42 -14.37
CA LEU A 275 17.71 15.48 -15.04
C LEU A 275 17.91 15.23 -16.54
N ASN A 276 17.11 14.34 -17.13
CA ASN A 276 17.30 13.84 -18.50
C ASN A 276 16.53 14.63 -19.57
N SER A 277 15.73 15.63 -19.18
CA SER A 277 14.97 16.46 -20.12
C SER A 277 14.49 17.77 -19.49
N GLU A 278 14.08 18.70 -20.34
CA GLU A 278 13.37 19.92 -19.94
C GLU A 278 12.09 19.65 -19.15
N GLU A 279 11.40 18.55 -19.46
CA GLU A 279 10.18 18.15 -18.78
C GLU A 279 10.49 17.74 -17.34
N GLU A 280 11.55 16.96 -17.13
CA GLU A 280 12.00 16.57 -15.79
C GLU A 280 12.49 17.78 -14.97
N ARG A 281 13.13 18.76 -15.61
CA ARG A 281 13.47 20.04 -14.96
C ARG A 281 12.24 20.80 -14.49
N LYS A 282 11.20 20.91 -15.32
CA LYS A 282 9.95 21.55 -14.92
C LYS A 282 9.28 20.79 -13.77
N GLN A 283 9.21 19.47 -13.86
CA GLN A 283 8.71 18.62 -12.78
C GLN A 283 9.47 18.84 -11.46
N PHE A 284 10.79 19.03 -11.53
CA PHE A 284 11.59 19.33 -10.34
C PHE A 284 11.29 20.72 -9.76
N ALA A 285 11.11 21.74 -10.60
CA ALA A 285 10.70 23.07 -10.14
C ALA A 285 9.31 23.02 -9.47
N ASP A 286 8.34 22.36 -10.11
CA ASP A 286 6.98 22.18 -9.57
C ASP A 286 7.00 21.41 -8.25
N LEU A 287 7.91 20.42 -8.13
CA LEU A 287 8.11 19.67 -6.89
C LEU A 287 8.59 20.59 -5.75
N ILE A 288 9.57 21.46 -6.01
CA ILE A 288 10.08 22.40 -5.00
C ILE A 288 8.97 23.36 -4.54
N GLU A 289 8.17 23.89 -5.47
CA GLU A 289 7.03 24.75 -5.13
C GLU A 289 6.01 24.01 -4.26
N THR A 290 5.64 22.79 -4.66
CA THR A 290 4.63 21.98 -3.96
C THR A 290 5.08 21.62 -2.54
N GLU A 291 6.33 21.20 -2.38
CA GLU A 291 6.82 20.67 -1.11
C GLU A 291 7.25 21.76 -0.12
N TYR A 292 7.73 22.91 -0.61
CA TYR A 292 8.33 23.94 0.25
C TYR A 292 7.66 25.31 0.20
N MET A 293 6.89 25.62 -0.85
CA MET A 293 6.39 26.99 -1.09
C MET A 293 4.91 27.20 -0.76
N ASP A 294 4.28 26.30 -0.01
CA ASP A 294 2.92 26.47 0.52
C ASP A 294 1.88 26.83 -0.58
N ASP A 295 2.02 26.26 -1.79
CA ASP A 295 1.21 26.57 -2.99
C ASP A 295 1.24 28.05 -3.45
N MET A 296 2.23 28.83 -3.01
CA MET A 296 2.47 30.20 -3.46
C MET A 296 3.49 30.23 -4.60
N ASP A 297 3.39 31.21 -5.51
CA ASP A 297 4.47 31.45 -6.46
C ASP A 297 5.76 31.87 -5.74
N ALA A 298 6.91 31.52 -6.31
CA ALA A 298 8.20 31.67 -5.64
C ALA A 298 8.50 33.12 -5.18
N GLU A 299 8.11 34.13 -5.96
CA GLU A 299 8.34 35.54 -5.61
C GLU A 299 7.46 35.97 -4.43
N SER A 300 6.18 35.63 -4.46
CA SER A 300 5.26 35.89 -3.36
C SER A 300 5.68 35.16 -2.09
N TRP A 301 6.07 33.89 -2.18
CA TRP A 301 6.51 33.08 -1.05
C TRP A 301 7.78 33.64 -0.41
N TYR A 302 8.79 33.95 -1.23
CA TYR A 302 10.05 34.52 -0.76
C TYR A 302 9.84 35.89 -0.10
N GLY A 303 9.06 36.77 -0.74
CA GLY A 303 8.71 38.07 -0.17
C GLY A 303 8.00 37.96 1.18
N PHE A 304 7.11 36.98 1.34
CA PHE A 304 6.42 36.70 2.60
C PHE A 304 7.39 36.23 3.70
N LYS A 305 8.24 35.24 3.43
CA LYS A 305 9.22 34.74 4.42
C LYS A 305 10.22 35.83 4.82
N ARG A 306 10.70 36.64 3.86
CA ARG A 306 11.56 37.81 4.10
C ARG A 306 10.92 38.87 5.00
N ALA A 307 9.61 39.07 4.88
CA ALA A 307 8.90 40.02 5.72
C ALA A 307 8.78 39.51 7.16
N MET A 308 8.45 38.22 7.33
CA MET A 308 8.36 37.60 8.66
C MET A 308 9.68 37.64 9.42
N GLU A 309 10.81 37.35 8.77
CA GLU A 309 12.13 37.38 9.43
C GLU A 309 12.51 38.78 9.94
N LYS A 310 12.01 39.85 9.31
CA LYS A 310 12.29 41.22 9.76
C LYS A 310 11.45 41.67 10.95
N ASP A 311 10.34 40.98 11.21
CA ASP A 311 9.42 41.28 12.30
C ASP A 311 9.73 40.47 13.59
N ASP A 312 10.66 39.50 13.51
CA ASP A 312 11.24 38.74 14.65
C ASP A 312 12.54 39.37 15.18
#